data_AF-A0A4P6Q680-F1
#
_entry.id   AF-A0A4P6Q680-F1
#
_cell.length_a   1.000
_cell.length_b   1.000
_cell.length_c   1.000
_cell.angle_alpha   90.00
_cell.angle_beta   90.00
_cell.angle_gamma   90.00
#
_symmetry.space_group_name_H-M   'P 1'
#
loop_
_entity.id
_entity.type
_entity.pdbx_description
1 polymer ?
#
loop_
_entity_poly.entity_id
_entity_poly.type
_entity_poly.pdbx_seq_one_letter_code
_entity_poly.pdbx_strand_id
1 'polypeptide(L)'
;MPHPIVRHNTKQQCQYVLLCHDGGMPSAPVLFVASSGGHLAQLWSLRPWWIRRRRIWVTFPTADALQLLDGEDVRPAHHPTTRNLPNLLRNTVLAVRTLARTRPAAVVSTGAGVALPFFVLAWLLRIPTVYIEVYDRIDSAPLTTRLCRPFTRLHLTQWDEQRVFLPTAITVGPLL
;
A
#
# COMPACT_ATOMS: atom_id res chain seq x y z
N MET A 1 -10.50 10.99 40.45
CA MET A 1 -10.55 12.08 39.45
C MET A 1 -10.01 11.54 38.14
N PRO A 2 -10.76 11.56 37.03
CA PRO A 2 -10.29 11.00 35.78
C PRO A 2 -9.29 11.96 35.10
N HIS A 3 -8.15 11.42 34.70
CA HIS A 3 -7.11 12.12 33.95
C HIS A 3 -7.66 12.62 32.60
N PRO A 4 -7.30 13.83 32.15
CA PRO A 4 -7.74 14.37 30.86
C PRO A 4 -7.07 13.60 29.72
N ILE A 5 -7.89 12.99 28.87
CA ILE A 5 -7.47 12.40 27.59
C ILE A 5 -6.98 13.55 26.71
N VAL A 6 -5.67 13.69 26.59
CA VAL A 6 -5.04 14.65 25.69
C VAL A 6 -5.37 14.20 24.26
N ARG A 7 -6.29 14.90 23.60
CA ARG A 7 -6.62 14.71 22.19
C ARG A 7 -5.43 15.16 21.35
N HIS A 8 -4.55 14.24 20.97
CA HIS A 8 -3.54 14.50 19.95
C HIS A 8 -4.18 14.48 18.55
N ASN A 9 -3.84 15.48 17.75
CA ASN A 9 -4.35 15.70 16.40
C ASN A 9 -3.96 14.53 15.48
N THR A 10 -4.94 13.94 14.77
CA THR A 10 -4.79 12.77 13.88
C THR A 10 -3.69 12.95 12.83
N LYS A 11 -3.39 14.19 12.41
CA LYS A 11 -2.27 14.50 11.50
C LYS A 11 -0.90 14.20 12.10
N GLN A 12 -0.72 14.40 13.41
CA GLN A 12 0.52 14.08 14.12
C GLN A 12 0.69 12.57 14.27
N GLN A 13 -0.39 11.83 14.52
CA GLN A 13 -0.35 10.36 14.60
C GLN A 13 0.06 9.71 13.28
N CYS A 14 -0.38 10.26 12.15
CA CYS A 14 0.02 9.78 10.84
C CYS A 14 1.50 10.09 10.51
N GLN A 15 1.99 11.26 10.94
CA GLN A 15 3.43 11.56 10.93
C GLN A 15 4.19 10.57 11.82
N TYR A 16 3.69 10.22 13.01
CA TYR A 16 4.34 9.29 13.95
C TYR A 16 4.37 7.82 13.50
N VAL A 17 3.41 7.36 12.69
CA VAL A 17 3.43 5.99 12.14
C VAL A 17 4.32 5.89 10.90
N LEU A 18 4.55 7.00 10.18
CA LEU A 18 5.39 7.09 8.98
C LEU A 18 6.81 7.62 9.24
N LEU A 19 7.04 8.27 10.38
CA LEU A 19 8.32 8.74 10.89
C LEU A 19 8.79 7.77 11.98
N CYS A 20 9.80 7.02 11.62
CA CYS A 20 10.76 6.34 12.48
C CYS A 20 10.81 6.84 13.93
N HIS A 21 10.73 5.89 14.87
CA HIS A 21 11.48 5.97 16.11
C HIS A 21 12.99 6.09 15.75
N ASP A 22 13.72 6.96 16.45
CA ASP A 22 15.12 7.33 16.25
C ASP A 22 16.11 6.14 16.35
N GLY A 23 16.18 5.33 15.29
CA GLY A 23 17.09 4.19 15.25
C GLY A 23 17.26 3.62 13.83
N GLY A 24 17.89 4.40 12.95
CA GLY A 24 18.31 3.96 11.60
C GLY A 24 17.15 3.71 10.62
N MET A 25 17.13 4.44 9.50
CA MET A 25 16.23 4.08 8.40
C MET A 25 16.54 2.65 7.95
N PRO A 26 15.54 1.74 7.86
CA PRO A 26 15.80 0.39 7.38
C PRO A 26 16.46 0.46 6.00
N SER A 27 17.58 -0.24 5.83
CA SER A 27 18.33 -0.27 4.57
C SER A 27 17.54 -0.93 3.43
N ALA A 28 16.53 -1.73 3.78
CA ALA A 28 15.65 -2.43 2.85
C ALA A 28 14.65 -1.47 2.16
N PRO A 29 14.32 -1.71 0.88
CA PRO A 29 13.40 -0.85 0.14
C PRO A 29 11.95 -0.99 0.64
N VAL A 30 11.13 0.03 0.40
CA VAL A 30 9.67 -0.07 0.45
C VAL A 30 9.16 -0.64 -0.88
N LEU A 31 8.24 -1.60 -0.84
CA LEU A 31 7.62 -2.17 -2.03
C LEU A 31 6.23 -1.57 -2.24
N PHE A 32 6.08 -0.75 -3.27
CA PHE A 32 4.80 -0.19 -3.69
C PHE A 32 4.12 -1.13 -4.68
N VAL A 33 2.85 -1.46 -4.44
CA VAL A 33 2.06 -2.37 -5.29
C VAL A 33 0.72 -1.72 -5.62
N ALA A 34 0.49 -1.42 -6.89
CA ALA A 34 -0.77 -0.84 -7.37
C ALA A 34 -1.03 -1.23 -8.82
N SER A 35 -2.27 -1.10 -9.30
CA SER A 35 -2.50 -1.01 -10.75
C SER A 35 -2.07 0.38 -11.27
N SER A 36 -1.99 0.54 -12.58
CA SER A 36 -1.81 1.86 -13.21
C SER A 36 -3.02 2.78 -13.02
N GLY A 37 -2.95 4.01 -13.53
CA GLY A 37 -3.99 5.03 -13.36
C GLY A 37 -4.09 5.54 -11.91
N GLY A 38 -5.33 5.75 -11.43
CA GLY A 38 -5.62 6.43 -10.16
C GLY A 38 -5.00 5.77 -8.91
N HIS A 39 -4.84 4.44 -8.89
CA HIS A 39 -4.18 3.76 -7.77
C HIS A 39 -2.69 4.08 -7.70
N LEU A 40 -2.00 4.08 -8.85
CA LEU A 40 -0.60 4.49 -8.94
C LEU A 40 -0.43 5.97 -8.62
N ALA A 41 -1.32 6.83 -9.12
CA ALA A 41 -1.30 8.27 -8.82
C ALA A 41 -1.39 8.54 -7.31
N GLN A 42 -2.27 7.84 -6.58
CA GLN A 42 -2.37 7.96 -5.12
C GLN A 42 -1.07 7.57 -4.39
N LEU A 43 -0.40 6.49 -4.81
CA LEU A 43 0.91 6.13 -4.25
C LEU A 43 1.99 7.14 -4.63
N TRP A 44 1.92 7.69 -5.84
CA TRP A 44 2.83 8.73 -6.30
C TRP A 44 2.70 10.02 -5.47
N SER A 45 1.49 10.41 -5.07
CA SER A 45 1.25 11.57 -4.19
C SER A 45 1.96 11.48 -2.85
N LEU A 46 2.37 10.28 -2.41
CA LEU A 46 3.21 10.07 -1.22
C LEU A 46 4.69 10.48 -1.45
N ARG A 47 5.04 11.10 -2.57
CA ARG A 47 6.42 11.49 -2.95
C ARG A 47 7.20 12.21 -1.87
N PRO A 48 6.65 13.21 -1.16
CA PRO A 48 7.38 13.86 -0.07
C PRO A 48 7.87 12.88 0.99
N TRP A 49 7.15 11.78 1.22
CA TRP A 49 7.53 10.72 2.14
C TRP A 49 8.52 9.72 1.51
N TRP A 50 8.26 9.19 0.31
CA TRP A 50 9.10 8.12 -0.24
C TRP A 50 10.35 8.58 -0.98
N ILE A 51 10.50 9.86 -1.34
CA ILE A 51 11.66 10.34 -2.13
C ILE A 51 13.00 10.08 -1.43
N ARG A 52 13.02 10.09 -0.10
CA ARG A 52 14.21 9.82 0.73
C ARG A 52 14.41 8.35 1.08
N ARG A 53 13.62 7.45 0.47
CA ARG A 53 13.61 6.01 0.74
C ARG A 53 13.97 5.25 -0.53
N ARG A 54 14.65 4.11 -0.35
CA ARG A 54 14.78 3.12 -1.42
C ARG A 54 13.38 2.54 -1.68
N ARG A 55 12.98 2.42 -2.94
CA ARG A 55 11.67 1.89 -3.31
C ARG A 55 11.75 1.01 -4.53
N ILE A 56 10.77 0.11 -4.63
CA ILE A 56 10.51 -0.72 -5.79
C ILE A 56 9.02 -0.61 -6.07
N TRP A 57 8.66 -0.51 -7.34
CA TRP A 57 7.28 -0.42 -7.78
C TRP A 57 6.85 -1.71 -8.46
N VAL A 58 5.64 -2.16 -8.19
CA VAL A 58 4.96 -3.21 -8.92
C VAL A 58 3.69 -2.61 -9.48
N THR A 59 3.62 -2.50 -10.80
CA THR A 59 2.46 -1.96 -11.51
C THR A 59 2.32 -2.53 -12.92
N PHE A 60 1.22 -2.23 -13.58
CA PHE A 60 0.98 -2.65 -14.97
C PHE A 60 1.84 -1.82 -15.93
N PRO A 61 2.47 -2.42 -16.96
CA PRO A 61 3.34 -1.73 -17.90
C PRO A 61 2.53 -0.95 -18.95
N THR A 62 1.67 -0.03 -18.51
CA THR A 62 0.92 0.88 -19.38
C THR A 62 1.73 2.14 -19.66
N ALA A 63 1.46 2.84 -20.76
CA ALA A 63 2.25 3.99 -21.18
C ALA A 63 2.29 5.12 -20.12
N ASP A 64 1.18 5.38 -19.45
CA ASP A 64 1.07 6.34 -18.34
C ASP A 64 1.94 5.93 -17.15
N ALA A 65 1.96 4.64 -16.80
CA ALA A 65 2.76 4.13 -15.69
C ALA A 65 4.26 4.17 -16.00
N LEU A 66 4.66 3.83 -17.23
CA LEU A 66 6.05 3.92 -17.68
C LEU A 66 6.55 5.36 -17.69
N GLN A 67 5.72 6.30 -18.12
CA GLN A 67 6.08 7.72 -18.10
C GLN A 67 6.16 8.28 -16.67
N LEU A 68 5.22 7.91 -15.80
CA LEU A 68 5.19 8.39 -14.42
C LEU A 68 6.36 7.86 -13.58
N LEU A 69 6.79 6.62 -13.83
CA LEU A 69 7.83 5.92 -13.09
C LEU A 69 9.19 5.92 -13.82
N ASP A 70 9.42 6.88 -14.72
CA ASP A 70 10.71 6.98 -15.40
C ASP A 70 11.86 7.16 -14.39
N GLY A 71 12.91 6.36 -14.55
CA GLY A 71 14.05 6.29 -13.63
C GLY A 71 13.82 5.52 -12.31
N GLU A 72 12.67 4.87 -12.12
CA GLU A 72 12.38 4.06 -10.92
C GLU A 72 12.68 2.55 -11.12
N ASP A 73 12.89 1.78 -10.04
CA ASP A 73 12.94 0.30 -10.11
C ASP A 73 11.51 -0.25 -10.18
N VAL A 74 11.10 -0.65 -11.38
CA VAL A 74 9.75 -1.16 -11.65
C VAL A 74 9.78 -2.64 -12.01
N ARG A 75 8.92 -3.43 -11.37
CA ARG A 75 8.63 -4.83 -11.69
C ARG A 75 7.25 -4.92 -12.35
N PRO A 76 7.19 -5.23 -13.65
CA PRO A 76 5.92 -5.22 -14.37
C PRO A 76 5.02 -6.37 -13.89
N ALA A 77 3.81 -6.03 -13.47
CA ALA A 77 2.76 -6.97 -13.11
C ALA A 77 1.90 -7.37 -14.31
N HIS A 78 1.19 -8.49 -14.15
CA HIS A 78 0.34 -9.04 -15.19
C HIS A 78 -1.12 -8.60 -15.02
N HIS A 79 -1.72 -8.09 -16.10
CA HIS A 79 -3.11 -7.66 -16.17
C HIS A 79 -3.82 -8.32 -17.38
N PRO A 80 -5.17 -8.40 -17.41
CA PRO A 80 -6.11 -7.99 -16.37
C PRO A 80 -6.07 -8.92 -15.15
N THR A 81 -6.41 -8.40 -13.97
CA THR A 81 -6.42 -9.16 -12.71
C THR A 81 -7.81 -9.60 -12.28
N THR A 82 -8.87 -8.97 -12.79
CA THR A 82 -10.25 -9.29 -12.45
C THR A 82 -10.66 -10.63 -13.06
N ARG A 83 -11.07 -11.59 -12.21
CA ARG A 83 -11.52 -12.94 -12.62
C ARG A 83 -10.53 -13.66 -13.54
N ASN A 84 -9.24 -13.38 -13.41
CA ASN A 84 -8.19 -13.94 -14.27
C ASN A 84 -7.21 -14.77 -13.44
N LEU A 85 -7.50 -16.06 -13.30
CA LEU A 85 -6.68 -17.00 -12.54
C LEU A 85 -5.26 -17.16 -13.11
N PRO A 86 -5.04 -17.23 -14.44
CA PRO A 86 -3.69 -17.27 -15.01
C PRO A 86 -2.82 -16.09 -14.57
N ASN A 87 -3.36 -14.87 -14.61
CA ASN A 87 -2.62 -13.70 -14.18
C ASN A 87 -2.48 -13.61 -12.66
N LEU A 88 -3.43 -14.14 -11.88
CA LEU A 88 -3.24 -14.32 -10.44
C LEU A 88 -2.00 -15.19 -10.16
N LEU A 89 -1.87 -16.35 -10.82
CA LEU A 89 -0.71 -17.23 -10.67
C LEU A 89 0.59 -16.56 -11.09
N ARG A 90 0.61 -15.86 -12.23
CA ARG A 90 1.79 -15.12 -12.69
C ARG A 90 2.20 -14.03 -11.69
N ASN A 91 1.23 -13.30 -11.14
CA ASN A 91 1.48 -12.29 -10.12
C ASN A 91 1.91 -12.90 -8.77
N THR A 92 1.45 -14.11 -8.42
CA THR A 92 1.97 -14.86 -7.27
C THR A 92 3.43 -15.22 -7.46
N VAL A 93 3.82 -15.73 -8.64
CA VAL A 93 5.23 -16.03 -8.94
C VAL A 93 6.08 -14.76 -8.89
N LEU A 94 5.58 -13.66 -9.44
CA LEU A 94 6.22 -12.35 -9.36
C LEU A 94 6.41 -11.90 -7.90
N ALA A 95 5.36 -12.04 -7.07
CA ALA A 95 5.40 -11.69 -5.66
C ALA A 95 6.41 -12.54 -4.88
N VAL A 96 6.43 -13.86 -5.08
CA VAL A 96 7.43 -14.76 -4.45
C VAL A 96 8.84 -14.31 -4.81
N ARG A 97 9.12 -14.12 -6.11
CA ARG A 97 10.47 -13.71 -6.58
C ARG A 97 10.87 -12.35 -6.05
N THR A 98 9.95 -11.40 -6.02
CA THR A 98 10.21 -10.04 -5.56
C THR A 98 10.49 -10.04 -4.06
N LEU A 99 9.58 -10.57 -3.24
CA LEU A 99 9.70 -10.57 -1.79
C LEU A 99 10.91 -11.40 -1.31
N ALA A 100 11.19 -12.54 -1.92
CA ALA A 100 12.34 -13.37 -1.56
C ALA A 100 13.68 -12.69 -1.85
N ARG A 101 13.78 -11.95 -2.96
CA ARG A 101 15.02 -11.25 -3.36
C ARG A 101 15.25 -9.96 -2.60
N THR A 102 14.19 -9.20 -2.33
CA THR A 102 14.32 -7.82 -1.85
C THR A 102 14.06 -7.69 -0.36
N ARG A 103 13.31 -8.61 0.26
CA ARG A 103 12.85 -8.56 1.66
C ARG A 103 12.53 -7.13 2.10
N PRO A 104 11.50 -6.51 1.51
CA PRO A 104 11.24 -5.10 1.70
C PRO A 104 10.91 -4.77 3.16
N ALA A 105 11.18 -3.53 3.57
CA ALA A 105 10.84 -3.04 4.90
C ALA A 105 9.33 -3.02 5.14
N ALA A 106 8.55 -2.78 4.08
CA ALA A 106 7.10 -2.88 4.07
C ALA A 106 6.57 -3.05 2.65
N VAL A 107 5.38 -3.62 2.53
CA VAL A 107 4.56 -3.60 1.30
C VAL A 107 3.45 -2.57 1.48
N VAL A 108 3.33 -1.62 0.56
CA VAL A 108 2.33 -0.55 0.59
C VAL A 108 1.48 -0.62 -0.68
N SER A 109 0.15 -0.56 -0.54
CA SER A 109 -0.77 -0.60 -1.68
C SER A 109 -1.97 0.31 -1.46
N THR A 110 -2.45 0.96 -2.51
CA THR A 110 -3.71 1.74 -2.56
C THR A 110 -4.90 0.88 -3.00
N GLY A 111 -4.80 -0.44 -2.80
CA GLY A 111 -5.70 -1.41 -3.43
C GLY A 111 -5.44 -1.56 -4.93
N ALA A 112 -5.73 -2.76 -5.44
CA ALA A 112 -5.81 -3.16 -6.85
C ALA A 112 -5.87 -4.69 -6.90
N GLY A 113 -6.36 -5.29 -7.99
CA GLY A 113 -6.41 -6.77 -8.12
C GLY A 113 -5.04 -7.46 -8.00
N VAL A 114 -3.94 -6.75 -8.24
CA VAL A 114 -2.56 -7.25 -8.09
C VAL A 114 -2.08 -7.33 -6.63
N ALA A 115 -2.70 -6.59 -5.70
CA ALA A 115 -2.20 -6.47 -4.32
C ALA A 115 -2.29 -7.78 -3.52
N LEU A 116 -3.33 -8.58 -3.76
CA LEU A 116 -3.64 -9.77 -2.97
C LEU A 116 -2.46 -10.76 -2.84
N PRO A 117 -1.83 -11.26 -3.92
CA PRO A 117 -0.71 -12.19 -3.80
C PRO A 117 0.47 -11.60 -3.01
N PHE A 118 0.75 -10.31 -3.16
CA PHE A 118 1.81 -9.64 -2.41
C PHE A 118 1.51 -9.56 -0.92
N PHE A 119 0.27 -9.23 -0.56
CA PHE A 119 -0.15 -9.12 0.84
C PHE A 119 -0.13 -10.47 1.55
N VAL A 120 -0.67 -11.51 0.91
CA VAL A 120 -0.66 -12.88 1.47
C VAL A 120 0.78 -13.35 1.73
N LEU A 121 1.66 -13.21 0.74
CA LEU A 121 3.05 -13.66 0.87
C LEU A 121 3.86 -12.79 1.83
N ALA A 122 3.65 -11.48 1.85
CA ALA A 122 4.30 -10.60 2.82
C ALA A 122 3.89 -10.97 4.26
N TRP A 123 2.60 -11.23 4.49
CA TRP A 123 2.10 -11.69 5.78
C TRP A 123 2.74 -13.02 6.22
N LEU A 124 2.83 -14.01 5.32
CA LEU A 124 3.52 -15.28 5.58
C LEU A 124 4.99 -15.08 5.95
N LEU A 125 5.64 -14.10 5.32
CA LEU A 125 7.04 -13.76 5.55
C LEU A 125 7.24 -12.77 6.73
N ARG A 126 6.18 -12.41 7.46
CA ARG A 126 6.18 -11.39 8.53
C ARG A 126 6.69 -10.02 8.08
N ILE A 127 6.56 -9.71 6.79
CA ILE A 127 6.84 -8.38 6.25
C ILE A 127 5.63 -7.48 6.55
N PRO A 128 5.83 -6.28 7.14
CA PRO A 128 4.74 -5.34 7.39
C PRO A 128 3.98 -4.96 6.11
N THR A 129 2.65 -4.96 6.20
CA THR A 129 1.73 -4.60 5.10
C THR A 129 0.90 -3.38 5.47
N VAL A 130 0.87 -2.40 4.57
CA VAL A 130 0.10 -1.15 4.71
C VAL A 130 -0.87 -1.05 3.55
N TYR A 131 -2.17 -1.07 3.85
CA TYR A 131 -3.22 -0.87 2.86
C TYR A 131 -3.78 0.54 3.02
N ILE A 132 -3.80 1.30 1.93
CA ILE A 132 -4.43 2.61 1.85
C ILE A 132 -5.69 2.43 1.03
N GLU A 133 -6.85 2.82 1.59
CA GLU A 133 -8.08 2.72 0.83
C GLU A 133 -8.11 3.68 -0.36
N VAL A 134 -8.89 3.31 -1.37
CA VAL A 134 -9.08 4.12 -2.58
C VAL A 134 -9.80 5.43 -2.28
N TYR A 135 -9.40 6.48 -2.99
CA TYR A 135 -9.98 7.81 -2.87
C TYR A 135 -11.48 7.88 -3.23
N ASP A 136 -11.90 7.16 -4.28
CA ASP A 136 -13.19 7.33 -4.95
C ASP A 136 -14.34 6.50 -4.37
N ARG A 137 -14.06 5.54 -3.48
CA ARG A 137 -15.08 4.69 -2.85
C ARG A 137 -15.21 4.97 -1.37
N ILE A 138 -16.13 5.86 -1.06
CA ILE A 138 -16.41 6.32 0.30
C ILE A 138 -17.41 5.38 1.00
N ASP A 139 -18.42 4.91 0.27
CA ASP A 139 -19.57 4.20 0.86
C ASP A 139 -19.47 2.66 0.81
N SER A 140 -18.46 2.11 0.12
CA SER A 140 -18.32 0.66 -0.01
C SER A 140 -16.86 0.21 -0.10
N ALA A 141 -16.55 -0.89 0.58
CA ALA A 141 -15.24 -1.53 0.50
C ALA A 141 -15.10 -2.28 -0.85
N PRO A 142 -14.08 -1.98 -1.66
CA PRO A 142 -13.65 -2.84 -2.75
C PRO A 142 -13.47 -4.30 -2.30
N LEU A 143 -13.73 -5.26 -3.20
CA LEU A 143 -13.48 -6.68 -2.93
C LEU A 143 -12.02 -6.91 -2.51
N THR A 144 -11.07 -6.20 -3.14
CA THR A 144 -9.65 -6.30 -2.78
C THR A 144 -9.39 -5.89 -1.34
N THR A 145 -10.04 -4.84 -0.82
CA THR A 145 -9.93 -4.44 0.59
C THR A 145 -10.35 -5.58 1.49
N ARG A 146 -11.51 -6.19 1.21
CA ARG A 146 -12.01 -7.32 1.99
C ARG A 146 -11.06 -8.52 1.97
N LEU A 147 -10.47 -8.83 0.81
CA LEU A 147 -9.54 -9.94 0.64
C LEU A 147 -8.16 -9.67 1.27
N CYS A 148 -7.67 -8.43 1.24
CA CYS A 148 -6.37 -8.07 1.81
C CYS A 148 -6.43 -7.81 3.31
N ARG A 149 -7.62 -7.53 3.87
CA ARG A 149 -7.82 -7.16 5.28
C ARG A 149 -7.17 -8.12 6.29
N PRO A 150 -7.28 -9.47 6.18
CA PRO A 150 -6.64 -10.39 7.11
C PRO A 150 -5.11 -10.33 7.08
N PHE A 151 -4.55 -9.90 5.96
CA PHE A 151 -3.11 -9.85 5.68
C PHE A 151 -2.53 -8.45 5.84
N THR A 152 -3.31 -7.50 6.34
CA THR A 152 -2.92 -6.10 6.44
C THR A 152 -2.63 -5.74 7.89
N ARG A 153 -1.41 -5.25 8.15
CA ARG A 153 -1.00 -4.81 9.49
C ARG A 153 -1.50 -3.42 9.82
N LEU A 154 -1.50 -2.51 8.85
CA LEU A 154 -2.00 -1.14 9.01
C LEU A 154 -2.96 -0.80 7.87
N HIS A 155 -4.18 -0.41 8.23
CA HIS A 155 -5.14 0.14 7.28
C HIS A 155 -5.19 1.65 7.42
N LEU A 156 -5.12 2.35 6.30
CA LEU A 156 -5.23 3.79 6.21
C LEU A 156 -6.45 4.12 5.36
N THR A 157 -7.31 5.03 5.83
CA THR A 157 -8.46 5.54 5.09
C THR A 157 -8.21 6.97 4.66
N GLN A 158 -8.81 7.39 3.55
CA GLN A 158 -8.72 8.76 3.07
C GLN A 158 -9.86 9.63 3.60
N TRP A 159 -10.98 8.99 3.93
CA TRP A 159 -12.18 9.61 4.49
C TRP A 159 -12.55 8.96 5.82
N ASP A 160 -13.23 9.70 6.71
CA ASP A 160 -13.68 9.15 7.99
C ASP A 160 -14.84 8.16 7.81
N GLU A 161 -15.65 8.34 6.78
CA GLU A 161 -16.77 7.50 6.38
C GLU A 161 -16.30 6.06 6.04
N GLN A 162 -15.11 5.92 5.47
CA GLN A 162 -14.53 4.61 5.15
C GLN A 162 -14.25 3.76 6.40
N ARG A 163 -14.12 4.40 7.57
CA ARG A 163 -13.93 3.69 8.84
C ARG A 163 -15.16 2.87 9.24
N VAL A 164 -16.34 3.15 8.67
CA VAL A 164 -17.56 2.36 8.92
C VAL A 164 -17.33 0.87 8.60
N PHE A 165 -16.61 0.58 7.50
CA PHE A 165 -16.26 -0.79 7.12
C PHE A 165 -14.81 -1.19 7.46
N LEU A 166 -13.97 -0.23 7.88
CA LEU A 166 -12.61 -0.43 8.40
C LEU A 166 -12.42 0.25 9.77
N PRO A 167 -13.08 -0.21 10.84
CA PRO A 167 -13.13 0.52 12.11
C PRO A 167 -11.75 0.70 12.79
N THR A 168 -10.81 -0.19 12.49
CA THR A 168 -9.44 -0.16 13.02
C THR A 168 -8.46 0.63 12.14
N ALA A 169 -8.91 1.23 11.05
CA ALA A 169 -8.05 2.04 10.20
C ALA A 169 -7.68 3.38 10.86
N ILE A 170 -6.70 4.08 10.30
CA ILE A 170 -6.35 5.46 10.64
C ILE A 170 -6.69 6.35 9.44
N THR A 171 -7.43 7.44 9.66
CA THR A 171 -7.73 8.39 8.58
C THR A 171 -6.54 9.31 8.35
N VAL A 172 -6.04 9.34 7.11
CA VAL A 172 -4.84 10.09 6.71
C VAL A 172 -5.15 11.29 5.82
N GLY A 173 -6.40 11.40 5.38
CA GLY A 173 -6.86 12.41 4.44
C GLY A 173 -6.66 12.00 2.98
N PRO A 174 -7.15 12.83 2.04
CA PRO A 174 -7.13 12.55 0.61
C PRO A 174 -5.71 12.61 0.02
N LEU A 175 -5.42 11.68 -0.89
CA LEU A 175 -4.16 11.57 -1.64
C LEU A 175 -4.29 12.06 -3.09
N LEU A 176 -5.47 12.54 -3.49
CA LEU A 176 -5.78 13.20 -4.77
C LEU A 176 -6.70 14.39 -4.54
#